data_AF-A0A0Q4JFH2-F1
#
_entry.id   AF-A0A0Q4JFH2-F1
#
_cell.length_a   1.000
_cell.length_b   1.000
_cell.length_c   1.000
_cell.angle_alpha   90.00
_cell.angle_beta   90.00
_cell.angle_gamma   90.00
#
_symmetry.space_group_name_H-M   'P 1'
#
loop_
_entity.id
_entity.type
_entity.pdbx_description
1 polymer ?
#
loop_
_entity_poly.entity_id
_entity_poly.type
_entity_poly.pdbx_seq_one_letter_code
_entity_poly.pdbx_strand_id
1 'polypeptide(L)' 'MNDVAFCMSNKNNVPAMDRDDGSKVVLIKNGYGGVSMAFSIFPEGTGSRVEYRKQFGTIGGIWKQCIGIADEK' A
#
# COMPACT_ATOMS: atom_id res chain seq x y z
N MET A 1 12.77 -2.16 8.04
CA MET A 1 11.65 -1.18 8.08
C MET A 1 10.84 -1.40 6.81
N ASN A 2 9.50 -1.34 6.85
CA ASN A 2 8.67 -1.69 5.69
C ASN A 2 8.47 -0.45 4.81
N ASP A 3 9.46 -0.15 3.96
CA ASP A 3 9.58 1.11 3.21
C ASP A 3 8.40 1.36 2.26
N VAL A 4 7.85 0.30 1.69
CA VAL A 4 6.65 0.37 0.84
C VAL A 4 5.46 0.88 1.66
N ALA A 5 5.23 0.31 2.85
CA ALA A 5 4.15 0.72 3.72
C ALA A 5 4.32 2.18 4.18
N PHE A 6 5.54 2.56 4.55
CA PHE A 6 5.86 3.94 4.92
C PHE A 6 5.59 4.91 3.76
N CYS A 7 6.10 4.63 2.56
CA CYS A 7 5.90 5.47 1.38
C CYS A 7 4.40 5.65 1.07
N MET A 8 3.65 4.55 1.03
CA MET A 8 2.22 4.61 0.70
C MET A 8 1.44 5.38 1.75
N SER A 9 1.70 5.14 3.04
CA SER A 9 1.05 5.88 4.13
C SER A 9 1.38 7.36 4.14
N ASN A 10 2.65 7.72 3.92
CA ASN A 10 3.09 9.10 3.92
C ASN A 10 2.48 9.88 2.74
N LYS A 11 2.51 9.32 1.53
CA LYS A 11 1.93 9.98 0.35
C LYS A 11 0.41 10.06 0.36
N ASN A 12 -0.27 9.12 1.02
CA ASN A 12 -1.72 9.11 1.15
C ASN A 12 -2.21 9.83 2.43
N ASN A 13 -1.31 10.24 3.32
CA ASN A 13 -1.62 10.79 4.65
C ASN A 13 -2.60 9.90 5.46
N VAL A 14 -2.44 8.58 5.35
CA VAL A 14 -3.22 7.60 6.13
C VAL A 14 -2.24 6.59 6.73
N PRO A 15 -2.22 6.44 8.06
CA PRO A 15 -1.31 5.51 8.71
C PRO A 15 -1.61 4.06 8.31
N ALA A 16 -0.56 3.26 8.18
CA ALA A 16 -0.67 1.83 8.00
C ALA A 16 -1.17 1.19 9.29
N MET A 17 -1.98 0.14 9.18
CA MET A 17 -2.43 -0.66 10.31
C MET A 17 -1.53 -1.88 10.46
N ASP A 18 -0.99 -2.09 11.65
CA ASP A 18 -0.20 -3.28 11.99
C ASP A 18 -1.07 -4.53 12.09
N ARG A 19 -0.47 -5.68 11.79
CA ARG A 19 -1.06 -7.01 11.96
C ARG A 19 -0.12 -7.91 12.75
N ASP A 20 -0.71 -8.89 13.43
CA ASP A 20 0.01 -9.82 14.31
C ASP A 20 1.00 -10.72 13.55
N ASP A 21 0.81 -10.90 12.24
CA ASP A 21 1.72 -11.63 11.34
C ASP A 21 2.90 -10.78 10.85
N GLY A 22 3.05 -9.55 11.36
CA GLY A 22 4.08 -8.60 10.95
C GLY A 22 3.80 -7.90 9.61
N SER A 23 2.68 -8.22 8.94
CA SER A 23 2.24 -7.49 7.76
C SER A 23 1.63 -6.14 8.13
N LYS A 24 1.53 -5.25 7.14
CA LYS A 24 0.87 -3.95 7.29
C LYS A 24 -0.28 -3.83 6.31
N VAL A 25 -1.38 -3.24 6.75
CA VAL A 25 -2.50 -2.89 5.86
C VAL A 25 -2.47 -1.40 5.58
N VAL A 26 -2.38 -1.04 4.31
CA VAL A 26 -2.46 0.36 3.86
C VAL A 26 -3.78 0.56 3.13
N LEU A 27 -4.50 1.62 3.51
CA LEU A 27 -5.71 2.07 2.84
C LEU A 27 -5.38 3.33 2.05
N ILE A 28 -5.76 3.36 0.78
CA ILE A 28 -5.84 4.58 -0.02
C ILE A 28 -7.26 5.11 0.11
N LYS A 29 -7.39 6.40 0.44
CA LYS A 29 -8.70 7.05 0.61
C LYS A 29 -8.94 8.02 -0.53
N ASN A 30 -10.20 8.14 -0.95
CA ASN A 30 -10.61 9.19 -1.87
C ASN A 30 -10.76 10.54 -1.14
N GLY A 31 -11.02 11.61 -1.91
CA GLY A 31 -11.23 12.96 -1.34
C GLY A 31 -12.44 13.10 -0.41
N TYR A 32 -13.31 12.10 -0.34
CA TYR A 32 -14.48 12.05 0.55
C TYR A 32 -14.25 11.17 1.79
N GLY A 33 -13.02 10.64 1.98
CA GLY A 33 -12.66 9.80 3.13
C GLY A 33 -13.01 8.31 2.99
N GLY A 34 -13.65 7.89 1.90
CA GLY A 34 -13.94 6.49 1.60
C GLY A 34 -12.71 5.72 1.14
N VAL A 35 -12.64 4.42 1.46
CA VAL A 35 -11.54 3.55 1.03
C VAL A 35 -11.67 3.30 -0.47
N SER A 36 -10.70 3.79 -1.24
CA SER A 36 -10.62 3.53 -2.66
C SER A 36 -9.81 2.29 -2.97
N MET A 37 -8.69 2.04 -2.27
CA MET A 37 -7.87 0.83 -2.45
C MET A 37 -7.37 0.33 -1.10
N ALA A 38 -7.09 -0.96 -0.99
CA ALA A 38 -6.44 -1.52 0.19
C ALA A 38 -5.35 -2.53 -0.20
N PHE A 39 -4.24 -2.51 0.54
CA PHE A 39 -3.09 -3.36 0.32
C PHE A 39 -2.69 -4.08 1.60
N SER A 40 -2.27 -5.34 1.49
CA SER A 40 -1.49 -6.02 2.52
C SER A 40 -0.03 -6.01 2.09
N ILE A 41 0.89 -5.65 2.99
CA ILE A 41 2.31 -5.54 2.70
C ILE A 41 3.06 -6.45 3.67
N PHE A 42 3.66 -7.51 3.15
CA PHE A 42 4.40 -8.52 3.90
C PHE A 42 5.90 -8.25 3.77
N PRO A 43 6.67 -8.27 4.87
CA PRO A 43 8.12 -8.25 4.78
C PRO A 43 8.64 -9.52 4.10
N GLU A 44 9.49 -9.39 3.07
CA GLU A 44 10.09 -10.54 2.38
C GLU A 44 11.56 -10.27 2.06
N GLY A 45 12.47 -10.90 2.81
CA GLY A 45 13.91 -10.74 2.63
C GLY A 45 14.34 -9.27 2.73
N THR A 46 14.92 -8.74 1.64
CA THR A 46 15.31 -7.34 1.51
C THR A 46 14.21 -6.43 0.95
N GLY A 47 13.05 -6.99 0.61
CA GLY A 47 11.94 -6.29 -0.03
C GLY A 47 10.60 -6.53 0.66
N SER A 48 9.53 -6.46 -0.13
CA SER A 48 8.17 -6.65 0.37
C SER A 48 7.26 -7.25 -0.70
N ARG A 49 6.42 -8.21 -0.30
CA ARG A 49 5.30 -8.67 -1.13
C ARG A 49 4.09 -7.81 -0.86
N VAL A 50 3.51 -7.28 -1.93
CA VAL A 50 2.35 -6.38 -1.88
C VAL A 50 1.16 -7.10 -2.48
N GLU A 51 0.12 -7.31 -1.68
CA GLU A 51 -1.15 -7.87 -2.15
C GLU A 51 -2.21 -6.78 -2.25
N TYR A 52 -2.75 -6.60 -3.45
CA TYR A 52 -3.87 -5.70 -3.69
C TYR A 52 -5.21 -6.37 -3.38
N ARG A 53 -5.99 -5.78 -2.47
CA ARG A 53 -7.33 -6.24 -2.11
C ARG A 53 -8.37 -5.65 -3.06
N LYS A 54 -8.81 -6.46 -4.04
CA LYS A 54 -9.76 -6.07 -5.10
C LYS A 54 -11.21 -5.82 -4.63
N GLN A 55 -11.45 -5.73 -3.32
CA GLN A 55 -12.77 -5.47 -2.75
C GLN A 55 -13.19 -4.00 -2.87
N PHE A 56 -12.21 -3.10 -3.00
CA PHE A 56 -12.42 -1.67 -3.17
C PHE A 56 -12.22 -1.29 -4.64
N GLY A 57 -12.72 -0.12 -5.06
CA GLY A 57 -12.56 0.36 -6.44
C GLY A 57 -11.10 0.57 -6.84
N THR A 58 -10.83 1.11 -8.03
CA THR A 58 -9.45 1.35 -8.52
C THR A 58 -9.12 2.83 -8.66
N ILE A 59 -9.73 3.69 -7.83
CA ILE A 59 -9.48 5.13 -7.86
C ILE A 59 -8.24 5.44 -7.01
N GLY A 60 -7.11 5.73 -7.68
CA GLY A 60 -5.86 6.16 -7.04
C GLY A 60 -4.63 5.47 -7.61
N GLY A 61 -3.59 6.25 -7.93
CA GLY A 61 -2.34 5.75 -8.53
C GLY A 61 -1.10 5.95 -7.67
N ILE A 62 -1.23 6.56 -6.49
CA ILE A 62 -0.09 6.99 -5.67
C ILE A 62 0.80 5.84 -5.21
N TRP A 63 0.21 4.65 -5.02
CA TRP A 63 0.90 3.42 -4.64
C TRP A 63 1.96 3.00 -5.66
N LYS A 64 1.79 3.33 -6.96
CA LYS A 64 2.74 2.98 -8.02
C LYS A 64 4.11 3.64 -7.84
N GLN A 65 4.18 4.77 -7.14
CA GLN A 65 5.46 5.44 -6.83
C GLN A 65 6.21 4.79 -5.66
N CYS A 66 5.56 3.90 -4.92
CA CYS A 66 6.08 3.27 -3.72
C CYS A 66 6.49 1.82 -3.94
N ILE A 67 6.13 1.25 -5.09
CA ILE A 67 6.56 -0.08 -5.49
C ILE A 67 7.50 0.06 -6.68
N GLY A 68 8.61 -0.68 -6.65
CA GLY A 68 9.50 -0.79 -7.80
C GLY A 68 8.84 -1.62 -8.88
N ILE A 69 7.97 -1.01 -9.68
CA ILE A 69 7.60 -1.59 -10.97
C ILE A 69 8.80 -1.27 -11.86
N ALA A 70 9.59 -2.28 -12.22
CA ALA A 70 10.53 -2.11 -13.33
C ALA A 70 9.70 -1.63 -14.52
N ASP A 71 10.04 -0.47 -15.11
CA ASP A 71 9.41 -0.02 -16.35
C ASP A 71 9.41 -1.20 -17.33
N GLU A 72 8.24 -1.71 -17.68
CA GLU A 72 8.08 -2.55 -18.87
C GLU A 72 8.40 -1.64 -20.06
N LYS A 73 9.66 -1.69 -20.51
CA LYS A 73 10.06 -1.19 -21.82
C LYS A 73 9.51 -2.06 -22.92
#